data_AF-A0A850HH94-F1
#
_entry.id   AF-A0A850HH94-F1
#
_cell.length_a   1.000
_cell.length_b   1.000
_cell.length_c   1.000
_cell.angle_alpha   90.00
_cell.angle_beta   90.00
_cell.angle_gamma   90.00
#
_symmetry.space_group_name_H-M   'P 1'
#
loop_
_entity.id
_entity.type
_entity.pdbx_description
1 polymer ?
#
loop_
_entity_poly.entity_id
_entity_poly.type
_entity_poly.pdbx_seq_one_letter_code
_entity_poly.pdbx_strand_id
1 'polypeptide(L)'
;MSKEKLMRLAGRALKRTESYQWNRGLDVPDEENYKIDYLLVKGSKASPEDVIAYASFEDDMVRFHPLRENDQPFAHYGECFTYDSDLFEPLEQGYSLACMSPEAHACAWYEIEDLQGGIEHQAGMQSYLHYCKQHGVTRVQLARLADYDGMDVMKLYDRQAVRGAQGKQKKEFER
;
A
#
# COMPACT_ATOMS: atom_id res chain seq x y z
N MET A 1 8.55 2.83 -15.65
CA MET A 1 7.81 4.01 -15.18
C MET A 1 8.43 4.54 -13.87
N SER A 2 8.54 5.85 -13.73
CA SER A 2 8.94 6.48 -12.46
C SER A 2 7.76 6.50 -11.47
N LYS A 3 8.03 6.73 -10.19
CA LYS A 3 7.00 6.93 -9.14
C LYS A 3 5.96 7.98 -9.57
N GLU A 4 6.41 9.12 -10.10
CA GLU A 4 5.52 10.19 -10.59
C GLU A 4 4.59 9.72 -11.72
N LYS A 5 5.10 8.91 -12.66
CA LYS A 5 4.28 8.36 -13.74
C LYS A 5 3.23 7.39 -13.22
N LEU A 6 3.58 6.55 -12.23
CA LEU A 6 2.64 5.65 -11.56
C LEU A 6 1.55 6.42 -10.80
N MET A 7 1.94 7.43 -10.02
CA MET A 7 0.98 8.30 -9.31
C MET A 7 0.03 9.01 -10.26
N ARG A 8 0.53 9.55 -11.38
CA ARG A 8 -0.31 10.19 -12.40
C ARG A 8 -1.23 9.20 -13.10
N LEU A 9 -0.79 7.96 -13.31
CA LEU A 9 -1.62 6.90 -13.88
C LEU A 9 -2.76 6.54 -12.92
N ALA A 10 -2.42 6.23 -11.66
CA ALA A 10 -3.37 5.88 -10.61
C ALA A 10 -4.35 7.02 -10.36
N GLY A 11 -3.89 8.27 -10.24
CA GLY A 11 -4.77 9.43 -10.04
C GLY A 11 -5.75 9.65 -11.20
N ARG A 12 -5.36 9.39 -12.46
CA ARG A 12 -6.30 9.46 -13.59
C ARG A 12 -7.31 8.32 -13.58
N ALA A 13 -6.91 7.13 -13.14
CA ALA A 13 -7.81 6.00 -13.00
C ALA A 13 -8.79 6.21 -11.83
N LEU A 14 -8.33 6.69 -10.68
CA LEU A 14 -9.16 7.07 -9.54
C LEU A 14 -10.25 8.06 -9.94
N LYS A 15 -9.87 9.13 -10.67
CA LYS A 15 -10.83 10.12 -11.15
C LYS A 15 -11.89 9.55 -12.10
N ARG A 16 -11.79 8.31 -12.58
CA ARG A 16 -12.82 7.66 -13.41
C ARG A 16 -13.67 6.67 -12.65
N THR A 17 -13.37 6.38 -11.37
CA THR A 17 -14.20 5.47 -10.57
C THR A 17 -15.56 6.11 -10.30
N GLU A 18 -16.59 5.26 -10.15
CA GLU A 18 -17.94 5.72 -9.87
C GLU A 18 -18.00 6.49 -8.53
N SER A 19 -17.33 6.00 -7.48
CA SER A 19 -17.28 6.68 -6.18
C SER A 19 -16.66 8.08 -6.27
N TYR A 20 -15.59 8.27 -7.05
CA TYR A 20 -14.99 9.59 -7.22
C TYR A 20 -15.92 10.55 -7.96
N GLN A 21 -16.60 10.06 -9.00
CA GLN A 21 -17.57 10.86 -9.78
C GLN A 21 -18.83 11.17 -8.97
N TRP A 22 -19.28 10.25 -8.12
CA TRP A 22 -20.37 10.48 -7.19
C TRP A 22 -20.07 11.66 -6.26
N ASN A 23 -18.90 11.67 -5.61
CA ASN A 23 -18.47 12.78 -4.74
C ASN A 23 -18.40 14.11 -5.49
N ARG A 24 -17.97 14.11 -6.77
CA ARG A 24 -18.04 15.32 -7.60
C ARG A 24 -19.48 15.79 -7.87
N GLY A 25 -20.42 14.86 -8.04
CA GLY A 25 -21.84 15.18 -8.16
C GLY A 25 -22.44 15.79 -6.88
N LEU A 26 -21.77 15.60 -5.75
CA LEU A 26 -22.08 16.22 -4.45
C LEU A 26 -21.27 17.51 -4.20
N ASP A 27 -20.62 18.07 -5.22
CA ASP A 27 -19.77 19.26 -5.14
C ASP A 27 -18.56 19.15 -4.19
N VAL A 28 -18.11 17.93 -3.86
CA VAL A 28 -16.88 17.72 -3.09
C VAL A 28 -15.66 18.11 -3.95
N PRO A 29 -14.83 19.07 -3.50
CA PRO A 29 -13.63 19.47 -4.24
C PRO A 29 -12.65 18.32 -4.49
N ASP A 30 -11.97 18.31 -5.64
CA ASP A 30 -10.95 17.29 -5.99
C ASP A 30 -9.84 17.18 -4.91
N GLU A 31 -9.57 18.26 -4.19
CA GLU A 31 -8.59 18.36 -3.10
C GLU A 31 -9.05 17.74 -1.78
N GLU A 32 -10.35 17.57 -1.57
CA GLU A 32 -10.93 16.90 -0.41
C GLU A 32 -11.37 15.46 -0.73
N ASN A 33 -11.71 15.18 -1.99
CA ASN A 33 -12.10 13.85 -2.48
C ASN A 33 -10.96 12.80 -2.40
N TYR A 34 -11.24 11.53 -2.74
CA TYR A 34 -10.34 10.38 -2.53
C TYR A 34 -8.87 10.68 -2.86
N LYS A 35 -7.99 10.25 -1.96
CA LYS A 35 -6.53 10.31 -2.10
C LYS A 35 -5.94 8.93 -2.22
N ILE A 36 -4.91 8.81 -3.06
CA ILE A 36 -4.14 7.56 -3.15
C ILE A 36 -3.39 7.39 -1.84
N ASP A 37 -3.69 6.30 -1.14
CA ASP A 37 -2.97 5.90 0.07
C ASP A 37 -1.68 5.22 -0.31
N TYR A 38 -1.75 4.17 -1.12
CA TYR A 38 -0.56 3.46 -1.57
C TYR A 38 -0.74 2.73 -2.90
N LEU A 39 0.41 2.42 -3.52
CA LEU A 39 0.49 1.68 -4.77
C LEU A 39 1.39 0.46 -4.62
N LEU A 40 0.87 -0.70 -4.98
CA LEU A 40 1.62 -1.95 -5.11
C LEU A 40 1.90 -2.22 -6.59
N VAL A 41 3.09 -2.72 -6.89
CA VAL A 41 3.54 -2.97 -8.27
C VAL A 41 4.09 -4.37 -8.39
N LYS A 42 3.58 -5.14 -9.35
CA LYS A 42 4.14 -6.43 -9.77
C LYS A 42 5.01 -6.27 -11.02
N GLY A 43 6.08 -7.05 -11.10
CA GLY A 43 7.08 -6.94 -12.15
C GLY A 43 8.02 -5.75 -11.93
N SER A 44 8.70 -5.33 -13.00
CA SER A 44 9.68 -4.24 -12.89
C SER A 44 9.01 -2.87 -12.79
N LYS A 45 9.57 -1.93 -12.02
CA LYS A 45 9.10 -0.53 -12.04
C LYS A 45 9.16 0.05 -13.46
N ALA A 46 10.13 -0.36 -14.29
CA ALA A 46 10.30 0.09 -15.67
C ALA A 46 9.11 -0.29 -16.58
N SER A 47 8.66 -1.53 -16.45
CA SER A 47 7.55 -2.14 -17.18
C SER A 47 6.73 -2.98 -16.20
N PRO A 48 5.80 -2.37 -15.44
CA PRO A 48 4.99 -3.07 -14.46
C PRO A 48 3.99 -3.98 -15.16
N GLU A 49 3.82 -5.18 -14.62
CA GLU A 49 2.84 -6.17 -15.08
C GLU A 49 1.46 -5.88 -14.52
N ASP A 50 1.40 -5.49 -13.24
CA ASP A 50 0.18 -5.07 -12.56
C ASP A 50 0.48 -3.93 -11.58
N VAL A 51 -0.54 -3.12 -11.31
CA VAL A 51 -0.52 -2.08 -10.29
C VAL A 51 -1.83 -2.18 -9.53
N ILE A 52 -1.75 -2.31 -8.20
CA ILE A 52 -2.90 -2.20 -7.30
C ILE A 52 -2.82 -0.84 -6.64
N ALA A 53 -3.92 -0.10 -6.67
CA ALA A 53 -4.05 1.20 -6.03
C ALA A 53 -5.14 1.15 -4.96
N TYR A 54 -4.82 1.69 -3.79
CA TYR A 54 -5.74 1.91 -2.69
C TYR A 54 -5.92 3.41 -2.50
N ALA A 55 -7.16 3.85 -2.36
CA ALA A 55 -7.49 5.24 -2.15
C ALA A 55 -8.63 5.38 -1.14
N SER A 56 -8.52 6.35 -0.25
CA SER A 56 -9.52 6.61 0.78
C SER A 56 -10.08 8.02 0.71
N PHE A 57 -11.33 8.16 1.15
CA PHE A 57 -12.02 9.41 1.40
C PHE A 57 -12.84 9.21 2.68
N GLU A 58 -12.53 9.97 3.73
CA GLU A 58 -13.10 9.75 5.06
C GLU A 58 -12.95 8.26 5.47
N ASP A 59 -14.04 7.61 5.87
CA ASP A 59 -14.04 6.20 6.28
C ASP A 59 -14.21 5.21 5.11
N ASP A 60 -14.31 5.72 3.87
CA ASP A 60 -14.50 4.88 2.69
C ASP A 60 -13.19 4.61 1.94
N MET A 61 -13.12 3.46 1.28
CA MET A 61 -11.97 3.02 0.52
C MET A 61 -12.36 2.39 -0.82
N VAL A 62 -11.55 2.69 -1.84
CA VAL A 62 -11.62 2.07 -3.16
C VAL A 62 -10.31 1.36 -3.49
N ARG A 63 -10.41 0.08 -3.87
CA ARG A 63 -9.30 -0.69 -4.47
C ARG A 63 -9.51 -0.82 -5.98
N PHE A 64 -8.48 -0.55 -6.78
CA PHE A 64 -8.56 -0.62 -8.24
C PHE A 64 -7.20 -0.91 -8.89
N HIS A 65 -7.21 -1.33 -10.15
CA HIS A 65 -6.03 -1.67 -10.94
C HIS A 65 -5.84 -0.72 -12.14
N PRO A 66 -5.00 0.33 -12.03
CA PRO A 66 -4.87 1.36 -13.05
C PRO A 66 -4.37 0.89 -14.43
N LEU A 67 -3.82 -0.33 -14.54
CA LEU A 67 -3.32 -0.91 -15.79
C LEU A 67 -4.33 -1.79 -16.51
N ARG A 68 -5.43 -2.19 -15.86
CA ARG A 68 -6.43 -3.07 -16.45
C ARG A 68 -7.49 -2.23 -17.16
N GLU A 69 -7.73 -2.51 -18.45
CA GLU A 69 -8.70 -1.74 -19.26
C GLU A 69 -10.15 -1.90 -18.77
N ASN A 70 -10.51 -3.11 -18.33
CA ASN A 70 -11.85 -3.44 -17.83
C ASN A 70 -11.83 -3.74 -16.33
N ASP A 71 -11.03 -2.98 -15.57
CA ASP A 71 -11.00 -3.12 -14.12
C ASP A 71 -12.40 -2.92 -13.52
N GLN A 72 -12.68 -3.61 -12.42
CA GLN A 72 -13.88 -3.42 -11.61
C GLN A 72 -13.43 -2.89 -10.26
N PRO A 73 -13.36 -1.55 -10.07
CA PRO A 73 -13.01 -0.96 -8.80
C PRO A 73 -13.92 -1.50 -7.69
N PHE A 74 -13.32 -1.93 -6.59
CA PHE A 74 -14.06 -2.37 -5.41
C PHE A 74 -14.24 -1.14 -4.50
N ALA A 75 -15.45 -0.57 -4.51
CA ALA A 75 -15.87 0.51 -3.61
C ALA A 75 -16.38 -0.03 -2.27
N HIS A 76 -16.39 0.79 -1.21
CA HIS A 76 -16.79 0.35 0.13
C HIS A 76 -15.92 -0.79 0.66
N TYR A 77 -14.65 -0.76 0.27
CA TYR A 77 -13.70 -1.81 0.61
C TYR A 77 -13.17 -1.68 2.05
N GLY A 78 -13.44 -0.55 2.73
CA GLY A 78 -12.91 -0.27 4.07
C GLY A 78 -13.27 -1.34 5.12
N GLU A 79 -14.48 -1.89 5.08
CA GLU A 79 -14.92 -2.91 6.04
C GLU A 79 -14.21 -4.27 5.86
N CYS A 80 -13.68 -4.54 4.67
CA CYS A 80 -12.96 -5.79 4.37
C CYS A 80 -11.44 -5.61 4.38
N PHE A 81 -10.96 -4.38 4.54
CA PHE A 81 -9.56 -4.04 4.41
C PHE A 81 -8.77 -4.40 5.67
N THR A 82 -7.63 -5.06 5.50
CA THR A 82 -6.61 -5.22 6.55
C THR A 82 -5.24 -5.03 5.93
N TYR A 83 -4.27 -4.44 6.64
CA TYR A 83 -2.91 -4.37 6.12
C TYR A 83 -2.26 -5.75 6.00
N ASP A 84 -2.68 -6.74 6.80
CA ASP A 84 -2.22 -8.12 6.64
C ASP A 84 -2.58 -8.71 5.26
N SER A 85 -3.85 -8.63 4.84
CA SER A 85 -4.30 -9.17 3.55
C SER A 85 -4.07 -8.23 2.36
N ASP A 86 -4.15 -6.91 2.54
CA ASP A 86 -4.11 -5.94 1.42
C ASP A 86 -2.75 -5.27 1.22
N LEU A 87 -1.82 -5.44 2.15
CA LEU A 87 -0.45 -4.95 2.02
C LEU A 87 0.56 -6.07 2.18
N PHE A 88 0.52 -6.84 3.26
CA PHE A 88 1.56 -7.83 3.53
C PHE A 88 1.44 -9.04 2.60
N GLU A 89 0.26 -9.62 2.41
CA GLU A 89 0.06 -10.73 1.48
C GLU A 89 0.56 -10.42 0.05
N PRO A 90 0.18 -9.30 -0.61
CA PRO A 90 0.71 -8.97 -1.93
C PRO A 90 2.24 -8.85 -1.95
N LEU A 91 2.84 -8.28 -0.90
CA LEU A 91 4.29 -8.16 -0.81
C LEU A 91 4.98 -9.53 -0.72
N GLU A 92 4.37 -10.52 -0.06
CA GLU A 92 4.83 -11.91 -0.09
C GLU A 92 4.71 -12.53 -1.49
N GLN A 93 3.63 -12.21 -2.19
CA GLN A 93 3.31 -12.72 -3.52
C GLN A 93 4.08 -12.02 -4.66
N GLY A 94 5.10 -11.23 -4.31
CA GLY A 94 6.03 -10.63 -5.27
C GLY A 94 5.62 -9.25 -5.79
N TYR A 95 4.64 -8.59 -5.17
CA TYR A 95 4.46 -7.16 -5.35
C TYR A 95 5.54 -6.38 -4.60
N SER A 96 5.73 -5.13 -5.00
CA SER A 96 6.59 -4.17 -4.31
C SER A 96 5.84 -2.87 -4.05
N LEU A 97 6.05 -2.28 -2.87
CA LEU A 97 5.46 -0.99 -2.53
C LEU A 97 6.18 0.11 -3.32
N ALA A 98 5.43 0.86 -4.14
CA ALA A 98 5.98 1.96 -4.93
C ALA A 98 5.92 3.30 -4.19
N CYS A 99 4.87 3.50 -3.40
CA CYS A 99 4.66 4.65 -2.55
C CYS A 99 3.52 4.37 -1.56
N MET A 100 3.52 5.11 -0.46
CA MET A 100 2.50 5.08 0.57
C MET A 100 2.46 6.45 1.28
N SER A 101 1.28 6.90 1.67
CA SER A 101 1.07 8.15 2.41
C SER A 101 1.56 8.01 3.86
N PRO A 102 1.94 9.11 4.52
CA PRO A 102 2.25 9.09 5.95
C PRO A 102 1.11 8.52 6.81
N GLU A 103 -0.13 8.86 6.49
CA GLU A 103 -1.33 8.43 7.20
C GLU A 103 -1.53 6.91 7.06
N ALA A 104 -1.42 6.37 5.85
CA ALA A 104 -1.51 4.93 5.65
C ALA A 104 -0.35 4.19 6.35
N HIS A 105 0.88 4.75 6.32
CA HIS A 105 2.01 4.19 7.07
C HIS A 105 1.71 4.12 8.58
N ALA A 106 1.12 5.17 9.15
CA ALA A 106 0.71 5.20 10.55
C ALA A 106 -0.34 4.13 10.86
N CYS A 107 -1.37 3.99 10.03
CA CYS A 107 -2.39 2.95 10.20
C CYS A 107 -1.79 1.54 10.12
N ALA A 108 -0.90 1.28 9.16
CA ALA A 108 -0.19 0.00 9.07
C ALA A 108 0.67 -0.28 10.32
N TRP A 109 1.23 0.77 10.94
CA TRP A 109 2.01 0.61 12.17
C TRP A 109 1.11 0.31 13.38
N TYR A 110 -0.06 0.95 13.49
CA TYR A 110 -1.05 0.58 14.51
C TYR A 110 -1.50 -0.87 14.35
N GLU A 111 -1.79 -1.35 13.14
CA GLU A 111 -2.19 -2.75 12.94
C GLU A 111 -1.07 -3.73 13.32
N ILE A 112 0.19 -3.43 12.99
CA ILE A 112 1.34 -4.25 13.41
C ILE A 112 1.47 -4.28 14.94
N GLU A 113 1.28 -3.13 15.58
CA GLU A 113 1.29 -3.00 17.05
C GLU A 113 0.18 -3.82 17.70
N ASP A 114 -1.04 -3.74 17.17
CA ASP A 114 -2.20 -4.42 17.74
C ASP A 114 -2.11 -5.94 17.58
N LEU A 115 -1.61 -6.41 16.43
CA LEU A 115 -1.52 -7.85 16.15
C LEU A 115 -0.31 -8.50 16.81
N GLN A 116 0.84 -7.81 16.91
CA GLN A 116 2.06 -8.21 17.64
C GLN A 116 2.41 -9.72 17.64
N GLY A 117 2.21 -10.41 16.51
CA GLY A 117 2.40 -11.86 16.35
C GLY A 117 1.21 -12.60 15.73
N GLY A 118 0.05 -11.96 15.63
CA GLY A 118 -1.13 -12.45 14.92
C GLY A 118 -1.14 -12.20 13.41
N ILE A 119 -0.11 -11.54 12.87
CA ILE A 119 0.06 -11.32 11.43
C ILE A 119 0.31 -12.67 10.75
N GLU A 120 -0.55 -13.01 9.78
CA GLU A 120 -0.45 -14.23 8.98
C GLU A 120 0.69 -14.10 7.95
N HIS A 121 0.82 -12.93 7.32
CA HIS A 121 1.78 -12.67 6.24
C HIS A 121 3.09 -12.04 6.74
N GLN A 122 3.80 -12.80 7.57
CA GLN A 122 5.03 -12.37 8.24
C GLN A 122 6.16 -11.93 7.30
N ALA A 123 6.39 -12.63 6.19
CA ALA A 123 7.42 -12.25 5.21
C ALA A 123 7.04 -10.97 4.47
N GLY A 124 5.74 -10.70 4.32
CA GLY A 124 5.17 -9.51 3.71
C GLY A 124 5.36 -8.30 4.60
N MET A 125 5.02 -8.46 5.88
CA MET A 125 5.30 -7.48 6.92
C MET A 125 6.80 -7.16 6.98
N GLN A 126 7.69 -8.15 6.94
CA GLN A 126 9.15 -7.89 6.91
C GLN A 126 9.60 -7.17 5.63
N SER A 127 8.95 -7.43 4.50
CA SER A 127 9.19 -6.71 3.24
C SER A 127 8.72 -5.25 3.33
N TYR A 128 7.59 -5.00 3.99
CA TYR A 128 7.10 -3.66 4.30
C TYR A 128 8.07 -2.90 5.23
N LEU A 129 8.50 -3.50 6.34
CA LEU A 129 9.49 -2.89 7.25
C LEU A 129 10.82 -2.62 6.55
N HIS A 130 11.23 -3.50 5.62
CA HIS A 130 12.39 -3.23 4.77
C HIS A 130 12.21 -1.98 3.90
N TYR A 131 11.04 -1.82 3.28
CA TYR A 131 10.69 -0.61 2.54
C TYR A 131 10.76 0.62 3.44
N CYS A 132 10.14 0.58 4.63
CA CYS A 132 10.20 1.67 5.60
C CYS A 132 11.64 2.09 5.90
N LYS A 133 12.52 1.11 6.15
CA LYS A 133 13.95 1.35 6.38
C LYS A 133 14.66 1.99 5.18
N GLN A 134 14.37 1.53 3.96
CA GLN A 134 15.00 2.07 2.74
C GLN A 134 14.54 3.49 2.42
N HIS A 135 13.31 3.83 2.80
CA HIS A 135 12.67 5.11 2.50
C HIS A 135 12.65 6.09 3.66
N GLY A 136 13.27 5.74 4.79
CA GLY A 136 13.41 6.62 5.96
C GLY A 136 12.13 6.81 6.76
N VAL A 137 11.16 5.90 6.62
CA VAL A 137 9.93 5.90 7.43
C VAL A 137 10.29 5.52 8.85
N THR A 138 10.05 6.44 9.79
CA THR A 138 10.40 6.30 11.20
C THR A 138 9.26 6.78 12.09
N ARG A 139 9.20 6.29 13.33
CA ARG A 139 8.22 6.77 14.33
C ARG A 139 8.19 8.29 14.43
N VAL A 140 9.36 8.92 14.47
CA VAL A 140 9.50 10.39 14.58
C VAL A 140 8.92 11.09 13.36
N GLN A 141 9.14 10.54 12.16
CA GLN A 141 8.57 11.10 10.94
C GLN A 141 7.04 10.96 10.92
N LEU A 142 6.51 9.79 11.31
CA LEU A 142 5.06 9.55 11.36
C LEU A 142 4.37 10.41 12.42
N ALA A 143 4.98 10.55 13.60
CA ALA A 143 4.48 11.44 14.66
C ALA A 143 4.35 12.90 14.20
N ARG A 144 5.23 13.33 13.29
CA ARG A 144 5.20 14.70 12.75
C ARG A 144 4.19 14.87 11.61
N LEU A 145 4.04 13.86 10.76
CA LEU A 145 3.29 13.97 9.51
C LEU A 145 1.85 13.49 9.60
N ALA A 146 1.57 12.57 10.53
CA ALA A 146 0.28 11.89 10.67
C ALA A 146 -0.11 11.71 12.15
N ASP A 147 0.46 12.52 13.04
CA ASP A 147 0.19 12.51 14.49
C ASP A 147 0.31 11.13 15.17
N TYR A 148 1.09 10.22 14.58
CA TYR A 148 1.28 8.87 15.07
C TYR A 148 1.96 8.84 16.45
N ASP A 149 1.32 8.22 17.43
CA ASP A 149 1.81 8.15 18.81
C ASP A 149 2.18 6.72 19.28
N GLY A 150 1.84 5.70 18.50
CA GLY A 150 2.06 4.28 18.80
C GLY A 150 3.53 3.83 18.85
N MET A 151 3.75 2.53 18.85
CA MET A 151 5.08 1.93 19.01
C MET A 151 6.02 2.18 17.82
N ASP A 152 7.32 2.09 18.08
CA ASP A 152 8.30 2.02 16.99
C ASP A 152 8.38 0.58 16.46
N VAL A 153 7.53 0.24 15.47
CA VAL A 153 7.45 -1.12 14.89
C VAL A 153 8.74 -1.52 14.18
N MET A 154 9.63 -0.59 13.85
CA MET A 154 10.94 -0.90 13.27
C MET A 154 11.82 -1.74 14.21
N LYS A 155 11.49 -1.81 15.51
CA LYS A 155 12.09 -2.74 16.46
C LYS A 155 11.85 -4.22 16.11
N LEU A 156 10.79 -4.50 15.35
CA LEU A 156 10.42 -5.85 14.88
C LEU A 156 11.10 -6.22 13.56
N TYR A 157 11.86 -5.30 12.94
CA TYR A 157 12.49 -5.53 11.65
C TYR A 157 13.65 -6.54 11.74
N ASP A 158 13.49 -7.68 11.07
CA ASP A 158 14.53 -8.70 10.92
C ASP A 158 15.09 -8.72 9.48
N ARG A 159 16.34 -8.28 9.34
CA ARG A 159 17.06 -8.28 8.07
C ARG A 159 17.30 -9.69 7.51
N GLN A 160 17.41 -10.71 8.37
CA GLN A 160 17.69 -12.07 7.93
C GLN A 160 16.47 -12.71 7.26
N ALA A 161 15.28 -12.49 7.82
CA ALA A 161 14.01 -12.93 7.25
C ALA A 161 13.83 -12.45 5.79
N VAL A 162 14.10 -11.17 5.51
CA VAL A 162 13.97 -10.59 4.15
C VAL A 162 14.92 -11.24 3.14
N ARG A 163 16.17 -11.49 3.54
CA ARG A 163 17.16 -12.15 2.68
C ARG A 163 16.77 -13.59 2.35
N GLY A 164 16.18 -14.30 3.31
CA GLY A 164 15.67 -15.66 3.12
C GLY A 164 14.51 -15.73 2.13
N ALA A 165 13.55 -14.80 2.22
CA ALA A 165 12.40 -14.73 1.31
C ALA A 165 12.82 -14.43 -0.15
N GLN A 166 13.69 -13.43 -0.34
CA GLN A 166 14.20 -13.07 -1.67
C GLN A 166 15.03 -14.20 -2.32
N GLY A 167 15.76 -14.98 -1.51
CA GLY A 167 16.51 -16.13 -1.98
C GLY A 167 15.64 -17.33 -2.41
N LYS A 168 14.44 -17.47 -1.84
CA LYS A 168 13.47 -18.52 -2.22
C LYS A 168 12.73 -18.16 -3.50
N GLN A 169 12.23 -16.92 -3.63
CA GLN A 169 11.55 -16.43 -4.85
C GLN A 169 12.44 -16.57 -6.10
N LYS A 170 13.75 -16.28 -5.99
CA LYS A 170 14.68 -16.48 -7.12
C LYS A 170 14.81 -17.94 -7.57
N LYS A 171 14.74 -18.90 -6.65
CA LYS A 171 14.88 -20.33 -6.98
C LYS A 171 13.63 -20.94 -7.58
N GLU A 172 12.45 -20.41 -7.27
CA GLU A 172 11.18 -20.86 -7.86
C GLU A 172 10.99 -20.35 -9.29
N PHE A 173 11.52 -19.17 -9.63
CA PHE A 173 11.52 -18.66 -11.00
C PHE A 173 12.54 -19.35 -11.93
N GLU A 174 13.48 -20.12 -11.38
CA GLU A 174 14.53 -20.85 -12.12
C GLU A 174 14.24 -22.36 -12.29
N ARG A 175 13.06 -22.84 -11.86
CA ARG A 175 12.60 -24.24 -12.01
C ARG A 175 11.44 -24.35 -12.99
#